data_AF-A0A2V9IUG9-F1
#
_entry.id   AF-A0A2V9IUG9-F1
#
_cell.length_a   1.000
_cell.length_b   1.000
_cell.length_c   1.000
_cell.angle_alpha   90.00
_cell.angle_beta   90.00
_cell.angle_gamma   90.00
#
_symmetry.space_group_name_H-M   'P 1'
#
loop_
_entity.id
_entity.type
_entity.pdbx_description
1 polymer ?
#
loop_
_entity_poly.entity_id
_entity_poly.type
_entity_poly.pdbx_seq_one_letter_code
_entity_poly.pdbx_strand_id
1 'polypeptide(L)'
;EFGHPPLTLVPSYPDLPMEMVYPRVPKTDIPGVFALQRGPSRIVYFPWDIDRAFWEVMAVDHGKLIHNAVEWATNEEKPVTVKGPGMLDVTAWRQKNSMTVHLVNLTNPMMMKGPFRELIPVAEQSVRVRLPQGARAGKVQLLVSGHSPRVEASAGYVSLAVPSILDHEVVAIDLI
;
A
#
# COMPACT_ATOMS: atom_id res chain seq x y z
N GLU A 1 15.88 17.97 19.04
CA GLU A 1 16.97 17.46 18.19
C GLU A 1 16.47 16.26 17.40
N PHE A 2 17.09 15.95 16.26
CA PHE A 2 16.80 14.69 15.56
C PHE A 2 17.54 13.56 16.29
N GLY A 3 16.87 12.44 16.51
CA GLY A 3 17.48 11.25 17.12
C GLY A 3 18.44 10.55 16.16
N HIS A 4 18.87 9.34 16.52
CA HIS A 4 19.69 8.50 15.63
C HIS A 4 18.99 8.29 14.27
N PRO A 5 19.71 8.45 13.14
CA PRO A 5 19.13 8.31 11.82
C PRO A 5 18.70 6.84 11.60
N PRO A 6 17.44 6.57 11.27
CA PRO A 6 16.97 5.19 11.06
C PRO A 6 17.41 4.62 9.70
N LEU A 7 17.92 5.47 8.80
CA LEU A 7 18.55 5.11 7.53
C LEU A 7 19.80 5.98 7.35
N THR A 8 20.91 5.36 6.92
CA THR A 8 22.18 6.06 6.65
C THR A 8 22.64 5.80 5.22
N LEU A 9 23.28 6.77 4.60
CA LEU A 9 23.81 6.64 3.24
C LEU A 9 24.92 5.59 3.19
N VAL A 10 24.80 4.63 2.27
CA VAL A 10 25.93 3.81 1.84
C VAL A 10 26.61 4.54 0.68
N PRO A 11 27.91 4.89 0.77
CA PRO A 11 28.61 5.59 -0.30
C PRO A 11 28.63 4.78 -1.60
N SER A 12 28.68 5.48 -2.73
CA SER A 12 28.83 4.84 -4.03
C SER A 12 30.12 4.02 -4.11
N TYR A 13 30.04 2.89 -4.78
CA TYR A 13 31.16 2.02 -5.12
C TYR A 13 31.11 1.73 -6.63
N PRO A 14 32.21 1.26 -7.25
CA PRO A 14 32.22 0.94 -8.67
C PRO A 14 31.14 -0.10 -9.01
N ASP A 15 30.45 0.11 -10.12
CA ASP A 15 29.52 -0.85 -10.72
C ASP A 15 30.27 -1.92 -11.54
N LEU A 16 31.50 -1.64 -11.94
CA LEU A 16 32.42 -2.58 -12.61
C LEU A 16 33.89 -2.34 -12.19
N PRO A 17 34.76 -3.38 -12.33
CA PRO A 17 34.43 -4.76 -12.71
C PRO A 17 33.70 -5.50 -11.58
N MET A 18 33.08 -6.66 -11.87
CA MET A 18 32.19 -7.37 -10.92
C MET A 18 32.86 -7.68 -9.58
N GLU A 19 34.17 -7.93 -9.58
CA GLU A 19 34.99 -8.18 -8.39
C GLU A 19 35.06 -6.99 -7.44
N MET A 20 34.71 -5.79 -7.91
CA MET A 20 34.76 -4.53 -7.15
C MET A 20 33.38 -4.01 -6.73
N VAL A 21 32.30 -4.77 -7.01
CA VAL A 21 30.90 -4.40 -6.74
C VAL A 21 30.53 -4.76 -5.30
N TYR A 22 31.14 -4.08 -4.35
CA TYR A 22 30.81 -4.20 -2.93
C TYR A 22 30.99 -2.86 -2.20
N PRO A 23 30.16 -2.59 -1.17
CA PRO A 23 30.34 -1.42 -0.32
C PRO A 23 31.70 -1.48 0.40
N ARG A 24 32.51 -0.43 0.24
CA ARG A 24 33.78 -0.29 0.98
C ARG A 24 33.59 0.23 2.40
N VAL A 25 32.48 0.93 2.62
CA VAL A 25 32.09 1.51 3.91
C VAL A 25 30.74 0.89 4.29
N PRO A 26 30.71 -0.04 5.24
CA PRO A 26 29.49 -0.79 5.57
C PRO A 26 28.45 0.05 6.32
N LYS A 27 28.89 1.12 7.01
CA LYS A 27 28.03 2.03 7.75
C LYS A 27 28.62 3.44 7.75
N THR A 28 27.75 4.44 7.61
CA THR A 28 28.08 5.85 7.85
C THR A 28 27.14 6.42 8.90
N ASP A 29 27.41 7.64 9.34
CA ASP A 29 26.48 8.42 10.17
C ASP A 29 25.77 9.52 9.36
N ILE A 30 25.84 9.45 8.03
CA ILE A 30 25.19 10.41 7.12
C ILE A 30 23.70 10.06 7.05
N PRO A 31 22.79 10.90 7.57
CA PRO A 31 21.37 10.58 7.59
C PRO A 31 20.76 10.52 6.18
N GLY A 32 20.13 9.39 5.85
CA GLY A 32 19.35 9.20 4.62
C GLY A 32 17.86 9.48 4.79
N VAL A 33 17.40 9.68 6.03
CA VAL A 33 16.03 10.09 6.36
C VAL A 33 16.05 10.81 7.71
N PHE A 34 15.21 11.83 7.84
CA PHE A 34 14.97 12.55 9.09
C PHE A 34 13.53 12.30 9.52
N ALA A 35 13.33 11.62 10.66
CA ALA A 35 12.03 11.41 11.26
C ALA A 35 11.93 12.23 12.56
N LEU A 36 10.83 12.96 12.72
CA LEU A 36 10.62 13.85 13.86
C LEU A 36 9.17 13.79 14.32
N GLN A 37 8.97 13.61 15.63
CA GLN A 37 7.68 13.77 16.27
C GLN A 37 7.71 14.97 17.22
N ARG A 38 6.74 15.88 17.08
CA ARG A 38 6.53 17.01 17.99
C ARG A 38 5.06 17.05 18.39
N GLY A 39 4.77 16.65 19.63
CA GLY A 39 3.39 16.46 20.08
C GLY A 39 2.63 15.49 19.16
N PRO A 40 1.48 15.89 18.58
CA PRO A 40 0.72 15.05 17.65
C PRO A 40 1.29 15.02 16.22
N SER A 41 2.19 15.94 15.87
CA SER A 41 2.73 16.04 14.50
C SER A 41 3.88 15.07 14.29
N ARG A 42 3.85 14.35 13.17
CA ARG A 42 4.92 13.45 12.69
C ARG A 42 5.38 13.88 11.30
N ILE A 43 6.69 13.97 11.13
CA ILE A 43 7.33 14.48 9.91
C ILE A 43 8.40 13.48 9.49
N VAL A 44 8.37 13.06 8.22
CA VAL A 44 9.43 12.27 7.59
C VAL A 44 9.96 13.08 6.41
N TYR A 45 11.28 13.29 6.37
CA TYR A 45 11.94 14.01 5.30
C TYR A 45 13.07 13.15 4.71
N PHE A 46 13.00 12.91 3.40
CA PHE A 46 14.07 12.29 2.64
C PHE A 46 14.87 13.40 1.93
N PRO A 47 16.17 13.56 2.21
CA PRO A 47 17.02 14.59 1.57
C PRO A 47 17.46 14.22 0.13
N TRP A 48 16.70 13.35 -0.55
CA TRP A 48 16.98 12.79 -1.87
C TRP A 48 15.68 12.33 -2.53
N ASP A 49 15.70 12.16 -3.85
CA ASP A 49 14.51 11.87 -4.67
C ASP A 49 14.12 10.38 -4.60
N ILE A 50 13.72 9.90 -3.41
CA ILE A 50 13.37 8.48 -3.17
C ILE A 50 12.20 8.01 -4.05
N ASP A 51 11.24 8.88 -4.31
CA ASP A 51 10.06 8.62 -5.13
C ASP A 51 10.44 8.43 -6.61
N ARG A 52 11.25 9.34 -7.16
CA ARG A 52 11.79 9.21 -8.50
C ARG A 52 12.70 7.99 -8.64
N ALA A 53 13.59 7.78 -7.67
CA ALA A 53 14.47 6.61 -7.66
C ALA A 53 13.63 5.31 -7.64
N PHE A 54 12.59 5.25 -6.79
CA PHE A 54 11.68 4.11 -6.78
C PHE A 54 10.99 3.92 -8.14
N TRP A 55 10.52 4.99 -8.78
CA TRP A 55 9.91 4.90 -10.11
C TRP A 55 10.87 4.38 -11.19
N GLU A 56 12.13 4.82 -11.17
CA GLU A 56 13.13 4.47 -12.18
C GLU A 56 13.66 3.04 -12.00
N VAL A 57 13.90 2.59 -10.77
CA VAL A 57 14.53 1.28 -10.50
C VAL A 57 13.60 0.22 -9.93
N MET A 58 12.41 0.61 -9.46
CA MET A 58 11.41 -0.27 -8.83
C MET A 58 11.99 -1.12 -7.68
N ALA A 59 12.99 -0.57 -6.96
CA ALA A 59 13.63 -1.24 -5.84
C ALA A 59 12.62 -1.45 -4.70
N VAL A 60 12.40 -2.71 -4.34
CA VAL A 60 11.43 -3.11 -3.32
C VAL A 60 11.66 -2.41 -1.99
N ASP A 61 12.93 -2.19 -1.62
CA ASP A 61 13.26 -1.55 -0.35
C ASP A 61 12.94 -0.05 -0.32
N HIS A 62 13.03 0.66 -1.46
CA HIS A 62 12.56 2.05 -1.54
C HIS A 62 11.03 2.12 -1.39
N GLY A 63 10.30 1.20 -2.02
CA GLY A 63 8.85 1.10 -1.86
C GLY A 63 8.44 0.86 -0.41
N LYS A 64 9.15 -0.03 0.30
CA LYS A 64 8.94 -0.26 1.74
C LYS A 64 9.23 0.98 2.59
N LEU A 65 10.29 1.73 2.29
CA LEU A 65 10.61 2.97 3.01
C LEU A 65 9.51 4.02 2.85
N ILE A 66 9.01 4.21 1.63
CA ILE A 66 7.88 5.13 1.35
C ILE A 66 6.62 4.67 2.08
N HIS A 67 6.30 3.37 2.03
CA HIS A 67 5.16 2.79 2.75
C HIS A 67 5.23 3.06 4.25
N ASN A 68 6.36 2.72 4.88
CA ASN A 68 6.57 2.89 6.30
C ASN A 68 6.57 4.36 6.72
N ALA A 69 7.08 5.26 5.86
CA ALA A 69 7.04 6.70 6.10
C ALA A 69 5.61 7.21 6.17
N VAL A 70 4.75 6.80 5.23
CA VAL A 70 3.32 7.16 5.22
C VAL A 70 2.61 6.59 6.45
N GLU A 71 2.75 5.29 6.72
CA GLU A 71 2.12 4.67 7.90
C GLU A 71 2.54 5.33 9.21
N TRP A 72 3.83 5.61 9.37
CA TRP A 72 4.34 6.24 10.57
C TRP A 72 3.84 7.68 10.67
N ALA A 73 3.85 8.46 9.58
CA ALA A 73 3.45 9.85 9.58
C ALA A 73 1.94 10.04 9.84
N THR A 74 1.08 9.20 9.25
CA THR A 74 -0.37 9.31 9.45
C THR A 74 -0.80 8.82 10.83
N ASN A 75 -0.12 7.81 11.39
CA ASN A 75 -0.43 7.25 12.72
C ASN A 75 -1.91 6.91 12.92
N GLU A 76 -2.58 6.50 11.87
CA GLU A 76 -3.99 6.16 11.89
C GLU A 76 -4.21 4.79 11.30
N GLU A 77 -5.31 4.15 11.70
CA GLU A 77 -5.69 2.89 11.07
C GLU A 77 -6.17 3.13 9.65
N LYS A 78 -5.67 2.31 8.72
CA LYS A 78 -6.05 2.33 7.31
C LYS A 78 -7.57 2.14 7.16
N PRO A 79 -8.25 2.94 6.32
CA PRO A 79 -9.68 2.76 6.05
C PRO A 79 -9.97 1.43 5.38
N VAL A 80 -9.01 0.90 4.61
CA VAL A 80 -9.08 -0.41 3.95
C VAL A 80 -7.74 -1.11 4.08
N THR A 81 -7.78 -2.42 4.35
CA THR A 81 -6.62 -3.32 4.24
C THR A 81 -6.99 -4.44 3.28
N VAL A 82 -6.15 -4.67 2.28
CA VAL A 82 -6.28 -5.79 1.35
C VAL A 82 -5.05 -6.67 1.50
N LYS A 83 -5.26 -7.97 1.69
CA LYS A 83 -4.20 -8.97 1.80
C LYS A 83 -4.46 -10.08 0.81
N GLY A 84 -3.50 -10.31 -0.06
CA GLY A 84 -3.55 -11.34 -1.08
C GLY A 84 -2.36 -11.20 -2.03
N PRO A 85 -2.22 -12.12 -3.00
CA PRO A 85 -1.20 -12.01 -4.03
C PRO A 85 -1.53 -10.88 -5.02
N GLY A 86 -0.57 -10.54 -5.87
CA GLY A 86 -0.74 -9.60 -6.98
C GLY A 86 -0.50 -8.14 -6.62
N MET A 87 -0.73 -7.28 -7.60
CA MET A 87 -0.74 -5.82 -7.43
C MET A 87 -2.15 -5.30 -7.66
N LEU A 88 -2.71 -4.67 -6.63
CA LEU A 88 -4.02 -4.03 -6.70
C LEU A 88 -3.89 -2.54 -6.47
N ASP A 89 -4.55 -1.76 -7.31
CA ASP A 89 -4.94 -0.42 -6.93
C ASP A 89 -6.23 -0.49 -6.10
N VAL A 90 -6.24 0.19 -4.96
CA VAL A 90 -7.29 0.10 -3.94
C VAL A 90 -7.79 1.50 -3.65
N THR A 91 -9.01 1.79 -4.08
CA THR A 91 -9.65 3.08 -3.82
C THR A 91 -10.89 2.90 -2.96
N ALA A 92 -10.98 3.64 -1.86
CA ALA A 92 -12.13 3.63 -0.97
C ALA A 92 -12.94 4.93 -1.10
N TRP A 93 -14.25 4.82 -1.26
CA TRP A 93 -15.17 5.95 -1.32
C TRP A 93 -16.22 5.83 -0.24
N ARG A 94 -16.58 6.96 0.36
CA ARG A 94 -17.70 7.07 1.30
C ARG A 94 -18.76 7.99 0.71
N GLN A 95 -20.00 7.52 0.75
CA GLN A 95 -21.19 8.29 0.41
C GLN A 95 -22.04 8.47 1.68
N LYS A 96 -23.21 9.09 1.52
CA LYS A 96 -24.12 9.39 2.64
C LYS A 96 -24.50 8.12 3.43
N ASN A 97 -24.90 7.07 2.71
CA ASN A 97 -25.43 5.82 3.28
C ASN A 97 -24.69 4.58 2.76
N SER A 98 -23.49 4.74 2.19
CA SER A 98 -22.73 3.60 1.67
C SER A 98 -21.23 3.88 1.65
N MET A 99 -20.45 2.81 1.54
CA MET A 99 -19.04 2.83 1.20
C MET A 99 -18.78 1.87 0.05
N THR A 100 -17.81 2.20 -0.79
CA THR A 100 -17.33 1.30 -1.83
C THR A 100 -15.82 1.16 -1.76
N VAL A 101 -15.32 -0.05 -2.03
CA VAL A 101 -13.90 -0.32 -2.22
C VAL A 101 -13.73 -0.87 -3.62
N HIS A 102 -13.07 -0.10 -4.49
CA HIS A 102 -12.72 -0.53 -5.84
C HIS A 102 -11.33 -1.15 -5.82
N LEU A 103 -11.25 -2.38 -6.31
CA LEU A 103 -10.04 -3.17 -6.43
C LEU A 103 -9.75 -3.34 -7.92
N VAL A 104 -8.70 -2.69 -8.43
CA VAL A 104 -8.28 -2.84 -9.83
C VAL A 104 -7.06 -3.73 -9.89
N ASN A 105 -7.15 -4.82 -10.64
CA ASN A 105 -6.07 -5.77 -10.82
C ASN A 105 -5.04 -5.25 -11.83
N LEU A 106 -3.86 -4.88 -11.31
CA LEU A 106 -2.71 -4.46 -12.09
C LEU A 106 -1.67 -5.57 -12.23
N THR A 107 -2.00 -6.81 -11.84
CA THR A 107 -1.08 -7.95 -11.88
C THR A 107 -0.74 -8.31 -13.32
N ASN A 108 0.39 -7.79 -13.80
CA ASN A 108 0.89 -8.05 -15.15
C ASN A 108 2.42 -7.92 -15.18
N PRO A 109 3.15 -8.75 -15.96
CA PRO A 109 4.60 -8.58 -16.16
C PRO A 109 5.00 -7.18 -16.66
N MET A 110 4.08 -6.49 -17.35
CA MET A 110 4.29 -5.14 -17.87
C MET A 110 3.43 -4.10 -17.13
N MET A 111 3.19 -4.26 -15.83
CA MET A 111 2.33 -3.42 -14.98
C MET A 111 2.43 -1.89 -15.22
N MET A 112 3.63 -1.36 -15.45
CA MET A 112 3.86 0.07 -15.68
C MET A 112 3.72 0.51 -17.16
N LYS A 113 3.28 -0.39 -18.06
CA LYS A 113 3.02 -0.09 -19.47
C LYS A 113 1.51 -0.12 -19.73
N GLY A 114 1.02 0.83 -20.53
CA GLY A 114 -0.40 0.93 -20.87
C GLY A 114 -0.99 -0.26 -21.65
N PRO A 115 -0.30 -0.83 -22.65
CA PRO A 115 -0.87 -1.94 -23.43
C PRO A 115 -0.84 -3.27 -22.67
N PHE A 116 -2.02 -3.82 -22.37
CA PHE A 116 -2.19 -5.20 -21.92
C PHE A 116 -2.58 -6.11 -23.08
N ARG A 117 -1.96 -7.29 -23.13
CA ARG A 117 -2.28 -8.34 -24.13
C ARG A 117 -3.37 -9.28 -23.64
N GLU A 118 -3.42 -9.50 -22.33
CA GLU A 118 -4.38 -10.36 -21.65
C GLU A 118 -4.57 -9.88 -20.21
N LEU A 119 -5.69 -10.29 -19.61
CA LEU A 119 -5.97 -10.08 -18.20
C LEU A 119 -5.64 -11.37 -17.45
N ILE A 120 -4.84 -11.26 -16.38
CA ILE A 120 -4.42 -12.42 -15.58
C ILE A 120 -5.17 -12.35 -14.25
N PRO A 121 -6.07 -13.31 -13.95
CA PRO A 121 -6.83 -13.27 -12.71
C PRO A 121 -5.89 -13.40 -11.51
N VAL A 122 -6.12 -12.56 -10.50
CA VAL A 122 -5.46 -12.67 -9.20
C VAL A 122 -6.32 -13.50 -8.26
N ALA A 123 -5.67 -14.33 -7.44
CA ALA A 123 -6.36 -15.18 -6.47
C ALA A 123 -6.99 -14.36 -5.32
N GLU A 124 -7.58 -15.08 -4.37
CA GLU A 124 -8.38 -14.52 -3.29
C GLU A 124 -7.70 -13.35 -2.55
N GLN A 125 -8.49 -12.33 -2.28
CA GLN A 125 -8.12 -11.15 -1.52
C GLN A 125 -8.94 -11.07 -0.23
N SER A 126 -8.26 -11.06 0.91
CA SER A 126 -8.87 -10.74 2.20
C SER A 126 -8.98 -9.22 2.32
N VAL A 127 -10.22 -8.72 2.31
CA VAL A 127 -10.52 -7.29 2.39
C VAL A 127 -11.10 -6.98 3.76
N ARG A 128 -10.49 -6.03 4.46
CA ARG A 128 -11.00 -5.47 5.71
C ARG A 128 -11.25 -3.98 5.53
N VAL A 129 -12.48 -3.55 5.78
CA VAL A 129 -12.93 -2.16 5.65
C VAL A 129 -13.31 -1.62 7.02
N ARG A 130 -12.78 -0.46 7.38
CA ARG A 130 -13.15 0.27 8.58
C ARG A 130 -14.41 1.09 8.31
N LEU A 131 -15.43 0.89 9.14
CA LEU A 131 -16.68 1.63 9.06
C LEU A 131 -16.54 2.99 9.77
N PRO A 132 -17.31 4.02 9.35
CA PRO A 132 -17.38 5.27 10.08
C PRO A 132 -17.87 5.05 11.51
N GLN A 133 -17.45 5.91 12.43
CA GLN A 133 -17.86 5.82 13.83
C GLN A 133 -19.38 5.82 13.96
N GLY A 134 -19.93 4.84 14.68
CA GLY A 134 -21.37 4.67 14.90
C GLY A 134 -22.13 3.99 13.77
N ALA A 135 -21.54 3.80 12.59
CA ALA A 135 -22.17 3.10 11.48
C ALA A 135 -22.05 1.58 11.63
N ARG A 136 -23.06 0.87 11.12
CA ARG A 136 -23.08 -0.58 10.95
C ARG A 136 -23.15 -0.92 9.47
N ALA A 137 -22.63 -2.09 9.12
CA ALA A 137 -22.78 -2.61 7.77
C ALA A 137 -24.19 -3.19 7.60
N GLY A 138 -24.88 -2.73 6.56
CA GLY A 138 -26.08 -3.34 6.03
C GLY A 138 -25.73 -4.41 5.01
N LYS A 139 -26.28 -4.27 3.80
CA LYS A 139 -25.99 -5.18 2.70
C LYS A 139 -24.55 -5.00 2.22
N VAL A 140 -23.87 -6.12 1.98
CA VAL A 140 -22.54 -6.12 1.35
C VAL A 140 -22.62 -6.94 0.07
N GLN A 141 -22.08 -6.40 -1.02
CA GLN A 141 -22.14 -7.01 -2.35
C GLN A 141 -20.84 -6.84 -3.11
N LEU A 142 -20.53 -7.81 -3.98
CA LEU A 142 -19.54 -7.67 -5.03
C LEU A 142 -20.26 -7.28 -6.31
N LEU A 143 -20.01 -6.07 -6.83
CA LEU A 143 -20.82 -5.52 -7.91
C LEU A 143 -20.45 -6.07 -9.29
N VAL A 144 -19.19 -6.43 -9.52
CA VAL A 144 -18.72 -6.93 -10.82
C VAL A 144 -19.07 -8.41 -10.97
N SER A 145 -18.74 -9.22 -9.96
CA SER A 145 -19.10 -10.64 -9.97
C SER A 145 -20.56 -10.92 -9.61
N GLY A 146 -21.30 -9.96 -9.06
CA GLY A 146 -22.70 -10.09 -8.65
C GLY A 146 -22.93 -10.95 -7.40
N HIS A 147 -21.86 -11.40 -6.73
CA HIS A 147 -21.96 -12.28 -5.57
C HIS A 147 -22.26 -11.53 -4.26
N SER A 148 -22.97 -12.20 -3.35
CA SER A 148 -23.10 -11.75 -1.96
C SER A 148 -22.10 -12.52 -1.10
N PRO A 149 -20.97 -11.90 -0.70
CA PRO A 149 -19.91 -12.61 -0.01
C PRO A 149 -20.34 -12.92 1.43
N ARG A 150 -19.72 -13.94 2.04
CA ARG A 150 -19.79 -14.11 3.49
C ARG A 150 -19.07 -12.93 4.14
N VAL A 151 -19.73 -12.30 5.10
CA VAL A 151 -19.20 -11.14 5.81
C VAL A 151 -19.01 -11.41 7.29
N GLU A 152 -17.85 -11.05 7.78
CA GLU A 152 -17.55 -11.00 9.21
C GLU A 152 -17.59 -9.54 9.65
N ALA A 153 -18.69 -9.16 10.31
CA ALA A 153 -18.84 -7.84 10.91
C ALA A 153 -18.34 -7.87 12.36
N SER A 154 -17.47 -6.93 12.69
CA SER A 154 -17.03 -6.64 14.07
C SER A 154 -17.28 -5.17 14.38
N ALA A 155 -17.14 -4.77 15.65
CA ALA A 155 -17.34 -3.38 16.03
C ALA A 155 -16.39 -2.46 15.22
N GLY A 156 -16.95 -1.69 14.28
CA GLY A 156 -16.21 -0.76 13.43
C GLY A 156 -15.55 -1.35 12.18
N TYR A 157 -15.70 -2.65 11.87
CA TYR A 157 -15.14 -3.23 10.64
C TYR A 157 -16.04 -4.25 9.96
N VAL A 158 -15.83 -4.37 8.65
CA VAL A 158 -16.31 -5.45 7.79
C VAL A 158 -15.11 -6.17 7.22
N SER A 159 -15.07 -7.49 7.36
CA SER A 159 -14.11 -8.36 6.69
C SER A 159 -14.84 -9.31 5.73
N LEU A 160 -14.27 -9.50 4.54
CA LEU A 160 -14.79 -10.40 3.51
C LEU A 160 -13.64 -10.94 2.64
N ALA A 161 -13.91 -12.03 1.95
CA ALA A 161 -13.04 -12.55 0.91
C ALA A 161 -13.60 -12.18 -0.47
N VAL A 162 -12.73 -11.71 -1.37
CA VAL A 162 -13.01 -11.57 -2.80
C VAL A 162 -12.28 -12.72 -3.50
N PRO A 163 -12.99 -13.76 -3.99
CA PRO A 163 -12.36 -15.03 -4.39
C PRO A 163 -11.35 -14.93 -5.53
N SER A 164 -11.60 -14.05 -6.49
CA SER A 164 -10.74 -13.81 -7.64
C SER A 164 -11.10 -12.47 -8.28
N ILE A 165 -10.12 -11.78 -8.87
CA ILE A 165 -10.33 -10.52 -9.60
C ILE A 165 -9.66 -10.65 -10.97
N LEU A 166 -10.42 -10.59 -12.05
CA LEU A 166 -9.87 -10.63 -13.40
C LEU A 166 -9.26 -9.28 -13.78
N ASP A 167 -10.09 -8.24 -13.87
CA ASP A 167 -9.71 -6.86 -14.16
C ASP A 167 -10.01 -5.91 -13.00
N HIS A 168 -11.22 -5.97 -12.43
CA HIS A 168 -11.56 -5.22 -11.23
C HIS A 168 -12.73 -5.86 -10.46
N GLU A 169 -12.91 -5.45 -9.21
CA GLU A 169 -14.07 -5.78 -8.39
C GLU A 169 -14.44 -4.59 -7.51
N VAL A 170 -15.72 -4.44 -7.19
CA VAL A 170 -16.21 -3.39 -6.30
C VAL A 170 -16.94 -4.02 -5.13
N VAL A 171 -16.39 -3.86 -3.93
CA VAL A 171 -17.08 -4.17 -2.68
C VAL A 171 -17.98 -2.99 -2.34
N ALA A 172 -19.30 -3.18 -2.40
CA ALA A 172 -20.29 -2.21 -1.97
C ALA A 172 -20.81 -2.58 -0.57
N ILE A 173 -20.86 -1.60 0.33
CA ILE A 173 -21.30 -1.74 1.71
C ILE A 173 -22.33 -0.66 1.99
N ASP A 174 -23.57 -1.06 2.24
CA ASP A 174 -24.59 -0.14 2.76
C ASP A 174 -24.28 0.21 4.22
N LEU A 175 -24.50 1.45 4.63
CA LEU A 175 -24.32 1.93 6.00
C LEU A 175 -25.68 2.16 6.66
N ILE A 176 -25.82 1.64 7.89
CA ILE A 176 -27.01 1.77 8.75
C ILE A 176 -26.61 2.39 10.09
#